data_AF-A0A924S2M5-F1
#
_entry.id   AF-A0A924S2M5-F1
#
_cell.length_a   1.000
_cell.length_b   1.000
_cell.length_c   1.000
_cell.angle_alpha   90.00
_cell.angle_beta   90.00
_cell.angle_gamma   90.00
#
_symmetry.space_group_name_H-M   'P 1'
#
loop_
_entity.id
_entity.type
_entity.pdbx_description
1 polymer ?
#
loop_
_entity_poly.entity_id
_entity_poly.type
_entity_poly.pdbx_seq_one_letter_code
_entity_poly.pdbx_strand_id
1 'polypeptide(L)'
;MTKRHFLEFEQPIAELESKIEELRYVQNESAVDISEEIDRLDKKSLQLTKDIYSSLAPWQVYQIARHPQRPQTLDYTGEVFTEFEELHGVRSYADDAAIVGGLARFNGQACMILGHQRGYDTKDRQVRNFGMPRPEGYRKAQRLMKTGEKFGLPVFTFIDTMGAYPGIGAEERGQSEAIGASIFNMAQLEVPIISTIIGEGGAGGALATSVGDQLLMLQYSIYSVISPEGCAPILWKTSERAA
;
A
#
# COMPACT_ATOMS: atom_id res chain seq x y z
N MET A 1 -1.55 4.55 -21.99
CA MET A 1 -0.57 4.70 -20.91
C MET A 1 -1.24 5.47 -19.79
N THR A 2 -1.22 4.95 -18.57
CA THR A 2 -1.71 5.67 -17.38
C THR A 2 -0.91 6.97 -17.23
N LYS A 3 -1.58 8.11 -17.09
CA LYS A 3 -0.94 9.42 -16.91
C LYS A 3 -0.02 9.36 -15.69
N ARG A 4 1.27 9.69 -15.84
CA ARG A 4 2.21 9.79 -14.71
C ARG A 4 1.73 10.90 -13.77
N HIS A 5 1.66 10.59 -12.48
CA HIS A 5 1.34 11.54 -11.43
C HIS A 5 2.65 11.94 -10.76
N PHE A 6 2.89 13.24 -10.62
CA PHE A 6 4.06 13.78 -9.94
C PHE A 6 3.63 14.51 -8.68
N LEU A 7 4.38 14.32 -7.60
CA LEU A 7 4.24 15.10 -6.38
C LEU A 7 4.81 16.52 -6.60
N GLU A 8 4.50 17.42 -5.67
CA GLU A 8 4.91 18.83 -5.77
C GLU A 8 6.44 18.98 -5.81
N PHE A 9 7.17 18.22 -5.01
CA PHE A 9 8.63 18.27 -5.00
C PHE A 9 9.27 17.56 -6.23
N GLU A 10 8.47 16.85 -7.02
CA GLU A 10 8.91 16.18 -8.25
C GLU A 10 8.65 17.01 -9.51
N GLN A 11 8.07 18.21 -9.40
CA GLN A 11 7.81 19.07 -10.55
C GLN A 11 9.05 19.32 -11.43
N PRO A 12 10.26 19.54 -10.88
CA PRO A 12 11.47 19.65 -11.70
C PRO A 12 11.76 18.42 -12.57
N ILE A 13 11.36 17.22 -12.10
CA ILE A 13 11.48 15.97 -12.87
C ILE A 13 10.39 15.95 -13.96
N ALA A 14 9.15 16.30 -13.60
CA ALA A 14 8.02 16.32 -14.52
C ALA A 14 8.25 17.24 -15.73
N GLU A 15 8.76 18.45 -15.49
CA GLU A 15 9.10 19.42 -16.54
C GLU A 15 10.16 18.85 -17.49
N LEU A 16 11.16 18.17 -16.94
CA LEU A 16 12.26 17.63 -17.71
C LEU A 16 11.84 16.39 -18.52
N GLU A 17 11.00 15.52 -17.96
CA GLU A 17 10.39 14.40 -18.68
C GLU A 17 9.46 14.88 -19.80
N SER A 18 8.63 15.90 -19.57
CA SER A 18 7.77 16.49 -20.60
C SER A 18 8.60 16.99 -21.78
N LYS A 19 9.72 17.66 -21.50
CA LYS A 19 10.64 18.14 -22.54
C LYS A 19 11.30 17.01 -23.32
N ILE A 20 11.66 15.90 -22.64
CA ILE A 20 12.20 14.70 -23.28
C ILE A 20 11.14 14.07 -24.21
N GLU A 21 9.89 13.95 -23.75
CA GLU A 21 8.80 13.40 -24.56
C GLU A 21 8.52 14.26 -25.80
N GLU A 22 8.52 15.58 -25.67
CA GLU A 22 8.39 16.51 -26.80
C GLU A 22 9.51 16.34 -27.82
N LEU A 23 10.77 16.25 -27.37
CA LEU A 23 11.91 16.05 -28.26
C LEU A 23 11.85 14.68 -28.96
N ARG A 24 11.47 13.61 -28.26
CA ARG A 24 11.26 12.29 -28.87
C ARG A 24 10.16 12.32 -29.93
N TYR A 25 9.11 13.12 -29.73
CA TYR A 25 8.06 13.29 -30.73
C TYR A 25 8.60 13.98 -31.99
N VAL A 26 9.34 15.08 -31.84
CA VAL A 26 9.92 15.83 -32.98
C VAL A 26 10.96 15.00 -33.75
N GLN A 27 11.75 14.15 -33.06
CA GLN A 27 12.73 13.27 -33.71
C GLN A 27 12.08 12.29 -34.68
N ASN A 28 10.89 11.77 -34.32
CA ASN A 28 10.16 10.84 -35.18
C ASN A 28 9.56 11.53 -36.42
N GLU A 29 9.34 12.85 -36.37
CA GLU A 29 8.75 13.62 -37.49
C GLU A 29 9.79 14.38 -38.34
N SER A 30 11.05 14.49 -37.90
CA SER A 30 12.10 15.29 -38.57
C SER A 30 13.34 14.48 -38.93
N ALA A 31 14.06 14.89 -39.98
CA ALA A 31 15.34 14.30 -40.39
C ALA A 31 16.55 14.78 -39.55
N VAL A 32 16.31 15.55 -38.49
CA VAL A 32 17.37 16.11 -37.62
C VAL A 32 17.64 15.14 -36.49
N ASP A 33 18.89 14.68 -36.37
CA ASP A 33 19.30 13.81 -35.29
C ASP A 33 19.45 14.59 -33.98
N ILE A 34 18.55 14.33 -33.03
CA ILE A 34 18.54 14.90 -31.68
C ILE A 34 18.72 13.83 -30.60
N SER A 35 19.21 12.64 -30.97
CA SER A 35 19.43 11.51 -30.05
C SER A 35 20.39 11.87 -28.90
N GLU A 36 21.51 12.54 -29.20
CA GLU A 36 22.48 12.94 -28.17
C GLU A 36 21.90 13.90 -27.13
N GLU A 37 21.03 14.82 -27.55
CA GLU A 37 20.38 15.77 -26.64
C GLU A 37 19.34 15.07 -25.76
N ILE A 38 18.58 14.14 -26.33
CA ILE A 38 17.64 13.29 -25.58
C ILE A 38 18.39 12.47 -24.54
N ASP A 39 19.48 11.79 -24.91
CA ASP A 39 20.30 11.00 -23.99
C ASP A 39 20.91 11.86 -22.87
N ARG A 40 21.32 13.10 -23.19
CA ARG A 40 21.83 14.05 -22.20
C ARG A 40 20.74 14.45 -21.21
N LEU A 41 19.53 14.73 -21.69
CA LEU A 41 18.40 15.08 -20.84
C LEU A 41 17.94 13.88 -20.01
N ASP A 42 17.88 12.68 -20.56
CA ASP A 42 17.56 11.45 -19.83
C ASP A 42 18.53 11.23 -18.66
N LYS A 43 19.84 11.38 -18.90
CA LYS A 43 20.86 11.30 -17.83
C LYS A 43 20.67 12.38 -16.77
N LYS A 44 20.34 13.61 -17.19
CA LYS A 44 20.06 14.72 -16.27
C LYS A 44 18.80 14.46 -15.44
N SER A 45 17.74 13.90 -16.04
CA SER A 45 16.52 13.48 -15.36
C SER A 45 16.84 12.47 -14.26
N LEU A 46 17.55 11.40 -14.62
CA LEU A 46 17.94 10.35 -13.69
C LEU A 46 18.78 10.87 -12.53
N GLN A 47 19.73 11.78 -12.81
CA GLN A 47 20.55 12.39 -11.77
C GLN A 47 19.71 13.27 -10.84
N LEU A 48 18.84 14.11 -11.40
CA LEU A 48 17.94 14.98 -10.64
C LEU A 48 17.00 14.16 -9.75
N THR A 49 16.43 13.07 -10.27
CA THR A 49 15.63 12.13 -9.48
C THR A 49 16.43 11.57 -8.31
N LYS A 50 17.66 11.09 -8.56
CA LYS A 50 18.53 10.57 -7.48
C LYS A 50 18.83 11.63 -6.43
N ASP A 51 19.15 12.85 -6.85
CA ASP A 51 19.49 13.94 -5.94
C ASP A 51 18.29 14.29 -5.04
N ILE A 52 17.11 14.46 -5.63
CA ILE A 52 15.87 14.74 -4.88
C ILE A 52 15.56 13.60 -3.89
N TYR A 53 15.60 12.35 -4.35
CA TYR A 53 15.25 11.19 -3.53
C TYR A 53 16.31 10.83 -2.47
N SER A 54 17.53 11.34 -2.61
CA SER A 54 18.61 11.14 -1.63
C SER A 54 18.45 11.99 -0.37
N SER A 55 17.68 13.08 -0.43
CA SER A 55 17.54 14.06 0.64
C SER A 55 16.08 14.42 0.93
N LEU A 56 15.21 13.40 0.99
CA LEU A 56 13.78 13.60 1.24
C LEU A 56 13.50 14.03 2.68
N ALA A 57 12.68 15.07 2.83
CA ALA A 57 12.10 15.45 4.10
C ALA A 57 11.05 14.40 4.56
N PRO A 58 10.80 14.25 5.87
CA PRO A 58 9.80 13.31 6.38
C PRO A 58 8.41 13.47 5.74
N TRP A 59 7.96 14.71 5.52
CA TRP A 59 6.70 15.00 4.85
C TRP A 59 6.68 14.54 3.38
N GLN A 60 7.80 14.61 2.67
CA GLN A 60 7.90 14.11 1.30
C GLN A 60 7.83 12.58 1.28
N VAL A 61 8.46 11.89 2.23
CA VAL A 61 8.31 10.43 2.41
C VAL A 61 6.85 10.08 2.72
N TYR A 62 6.19 10.86 3.58
CA TYR A 62 4.75 10.72 3.85
C TYR A 62 3.91 10.87 2.57
N GLN A 63 4.20 11.86 1.71
CA GLN A 63 3.52 12.01 0.42
C GLN A 63 3.77 10.83 -0.53
N ILE A 64 4.98 10.27 -0.57
CA ILE A 64 5.32 9.08 -1.39
C ILE A 64 4.59 7.83 -0.90
N ALA A 65 4.44 7.65 0.42
CA ALA A 65 3.66 6.55 0.99
C ALA A 65 2.19 6.57 0.56
N ARG A 66 1.68 7.77 0.21
CA ARG A 66 0.29 8.01 -0.22
C ARG A 66 0.17 8.29 -1.71
N HIS A 67 1.22 7.99 -2.48
CA HIS A 67 1.24 8.29 -3.90
C HIS A 67 0.06 7.61 -4.60
N PRO A 68 -0.72 8.31 -5.45
CA PRO A 68 -1.92 7.73 -6.07
C PRO A 68 -1.65 6.51 -6.94
N GLN A 69 -0.42 6.38 -7.44
CA GLN A 69 0.06 5.26 -8.27
C GLN A 69 0.98 4.31 -7.51
N ARG A 70 0.99 4.37 -6.17
CA ARG A 70 1.76 3.44 -5.37
C ARG A 70 1.23 2.01 -5.59
N PRO A 71 2.09 1.00 -5.83
CA PRO A 71 1.66 -0.38 -5.97
C PRO A 71 0.95 -0.89 -4.70
N GLN A 72 -0.12 -1.64 -4.91
CA GLN A 72 -1.00 -2.18 -3.88
C GLN A 72 -0.81 -3.69 -3.74
N THR A 73 -1.51 -4.31 -2.78
CA THR A 73 -1.37 -5.75 -2.50
C THR A 73 -1.50 -6.62 -3.76
N LEU A 74 -2.50 -6.38 -4.61
CA LEU A 74 -2.69 -7.17 -5.83
C LEU A 74 -1.57 -6.99 -6.87
N ASP A 75 -0.91 -5.82 -6.92
CA ASP A 75 0.22 -5.61 -7.82
C ASP A 75 1.41 -6.48 -7.39
N TYR A 76 1.75 -6.48 -6.10
CA TYR A 76 2.81 -7.36 -5.57
C TYR A 76 2.44 -8.83 -5.69
N THR A 77 1.16 -9.19 -5.48
CA THR A 77 0.69 -10.57 -5.66
C THR A 77 0.94 -11.05 -7.09
N GLY A 78 0.65 -10.22 -8.10
CA GLY A 78 0.85 -10.56 -9.51
C GLY A 78 2.31 -10.66 -9.94
N GLU A 79 3.21 -9.90 -9.31
CA GLU A 79 4.64 -9.87 -9.67
C GLU A 79 5.49 -10.89 -8.88
N VAL A 80 5.13 -11.18 -7.63
CA VAL A 80 5.95 -11.98 -6.70
C VAL A 80 5.45 -13.42 -6.54
N PHE A 81 4.16 -13.66 -6.76
CA PHE A 81 3.53 -14.95 -6.50
C PHE A 81 2.93 -15.53 -7.78
N THR A 82 2.64 -16.83 -7.72
CA THR A 82 2.03 -17.60 -8.81
C THR A 82 0.82 -18.36 -8.29
N GLU A 83 -0.08 -18.78 -9.18
CA GLU A 83 -1.29 -19.55 -8.83
C GLU A 83 -2.14 -18.88 -7.73
N PHE A 84 -2.30 -17.54 -7.80
CA PHE A 84 -3.11 -16.81 -6.83
C PHE A 84 -4.60 -17.06 -7.06
N GLU A 85 -5.27 -17.55 -6.03
CA GLU A 85 -6.71 -17.79 -5.99
C GLU A 85 -7.33 -17.02 -4.82
N GLU A 86 -8.05 -15.94 -5.14
CA GLU A 86 -8.66 -15.07 -4.14
C GLU A 86 -9.82 -15.77 -3.40
N LEU A 87 -9.85 -15.63 -2.08
CA LEU A 87 -10.86 -16.22 -1.21
C LEU A 87 -11.70 -15.15 -0.51
N HIS A 88 -13.00 -15.18 -0.76
CA HIS A 88 -13.94 -14.15 -0.31
C HIS A 88 -14.69 -14.49 0.98
N GLY A 89 -15.11 -13.44 1.70
CA GLY A 89 -16.14 -13.48 2.74
C GLY A 89 -15.69 -13.95 4.12
N VAL A 90 -16.50 -13.62 5.13
CA VAL A 90 -16.28 -13.97 6.55
C VAL A 90 -17.16 -15.09 7.07
N ARG A 91 -18.07 -15.62 6.25
CA ARG A 91 -19.12 -16.61 6.62
C ARG A 91 -20.19 -16.13 7.61
N SER A 92 -19.99 -15.01 8.31
CA SER A 92 -20.94 -14.47 9.30
C SER A 92 -21.62 -13.15 8.91
N TYR A 93 -21.10 -12.41 7.92
CA TYR A 93 -21.65 -11.10 7.55
C TYR A 93 -21.47 -10.77 6.06
N ALA A 94 -20.29 -10.31 5.65
CA ALA A 94 -20.03 -9.85 4.29
C ALA A 94 -18.60 -10.17 3.83
N ASP A 95 -18.31 -9.92 2.56
CA ASP A 95 -16.95 -9.82 2.04
C ASP A 95 -16.54 -8.34 2.02
N ASP A 96 -15.44 -8.00 2.69
CA ASP A 96 -14.91 -6.64 2.70
C ASP A 96 -13.85 -6.49 1.61
N ALA A 97 -14.10 -5.61 0.64
CA ALA A 97 -13.23 -5.38 -0.49
C ALA A 97 -11.94 -4.60 -0.14
N ALA A 98 -11.87 -4.02 1.07
CA ALA A 98 -10.66 -3.38 1.59
C ALA A 98 -9.57 -4.39 1.98
N ILE A 99 -9.94 -5.65 2.21
CA ILE A 99 -9.00 -6.75 2.48
C ILE A 99 -9.11 -7.79 1.37
N VAL A 100 -8.03 -8.00 0.65
CA VAL A 100 -7.88 -9.08 -0.34
C VAL A 100 -7.02 -10.19 0.25
N GLY A 101 -7.19 -11.42 -0.24
CA GLY A 101 -6.34 -12.53 0.21
C GLY A 101 -6.80 -13.88 -0.30
N GLY A 102 -5.88 -14.83 -0.30
CA GLY A 102 -6.07 -16.10 -0.99
C GLY A 102 -4.86 -17.02 -0.94
N LEU A 103 -5.01 -18.20 -1.54
CA LEU A 103 -3.92 -19.16 -1.70
C LEU A 103 -3.04 -18.73 -2.87
N ALA A 104 -1.75 -19.00 -2.78
CA ALA A 104 -0.77 -18.74 -3.82
C ALA A 104 0.45 -19.63 -3.66
N ARG A 105 1.43 -19.45 -4.55
CA ARG A 105 2.78 -20.02 -4.45
C ARG A 105 3.86 -18.95 -4.48
N PHE A 106 4.78 -19.05 -3.54
CA PHE A 106 6.03 -18.29 -3.51
C PHE A 106 7.20 -19.23 -3.80
N ASN A 107 7.92 -19.02 -4.91
CA ASN A 107 8.99 -19.93 -5.36
C ASN A 107 8.57 -21.41 -5.40
N GLY A 108 7.34 -21.68 -5.83
CA GLY A 108 6.75 -23.02 -5.90
C GLY A 108 6.18 -23.56 -4.58
N GLN A 109 6.48 -22.94 -3.42
CA GLN A 109 5.92 -23.32 -2.12
C GLN A 109 4.54 -22.69 -1.91
N ALA A 110 3.54 -23.49 -1.53
CA ALA A 110 2.20 -23.00 -1.22
C ALA A 110 2.20 -22.07 0.00
N CYS A 111 1.46 -20.97 -0.08
CA CYS A 111 1.36 -19.95 0.96
C CYS A 111 -0.05 -19.32 1.01
N MET A 112 -0.34 -18.62 2.10
CA MET A 112 -1.51 -17.75 2.24
C MET A 112 -1.06 -16.29 2.10
N ILE A 113 -1.75 -15.50 1.29
CA ILE A 113 -1.51 -14.06 1.15
C ILE A 113 -2.76 -13.32 1.63
N LEU A 114 -2.58 -12.20 2.32
CA LEU A 114 -3.65 -11.23 2.56
C LEU A 114 -3.09 -9.81 2.68
N GLY A 115 -3.92 -8.82 2.45
CA GLY A 115 -3.49 -7.44 2.60
C GLY A 115 -4.55 -6.42 2.30
N HIS A 116 -4.19 -5.16 2.50
CA HIS A 116 -5.07 -4.03 2.23
C HIS A 116 -5.08 -3.71 0.74
N GLN A 117 -6.26 -3.44 0.20
CA GLN A 117 -6.41 -2.97 -1.18
C GLN A 117 -7.16 -1.64 -1.17
N ARG A 118 -6.51 -0.58 -1.66
CA ARG A 118 -7.05 0.80 -1.63
C ARG A 118 -7.95 1.11 -2.81
N GLY A 119 -7.63 0.53 -3.96
CA GLY A 119 -8.26 0.78 -5.25
C GLY A 119 -7.51 1.81 -6.09
N TYR A 120 -7.58 1.67 -7.41
CA TYR A 120 -6.76 2.44 -8.35
C TYR A 120 -7.40 3.76 -8.78
N ASP A 121 -8.70 3.73 -9.05
CA ASP A 121 -9.49 4.91 -9.43
C ASP A 121 -10.54 5.26 -8.37
N THR A 122 -11.25 6.38 -8.55
CA THR A 122 -12.26 6.86 -7.60
C THR A 122 -13.37 5.84 -7.34
N LYS A 123 -13.81 5.11 -8.37
CA LYS A 123 -14.90 4.14 -8.23
C LYS A 123 -14.43 2.91 -7.47
N ASP A 124 -13.26 2.39 -7.83
CA ASP A 124 -12.64 1.26 -7.14
C ASP A 124 -12.30 1.61 -5.68
N ARG A 125 -11.78 2.81 -5.43
CA ARG A 125 -11.54 3.31 -4.06
C ARG A 125 -12.79 3.37 -3.21
N GLN A 126 -13.92 3.78 -3.78
CA GLN A 126 -15.20 3.77 -3.05
C GLN A 126 -15.64 2.35 -2.69
N VAL A 127 -15.50 1.39 -3.63
CA VAL A 127 -15.84 -0.01 -3.39
C VAL A 127 -14.95 -0.61 -2.30
N ARG A 128 -13.66 -0.32 -2.34
CA ARG A 128 -12.66 -0.83 -1.40
C ARG A 128 -12.48 0.02 -0.15
N ASN A 129 -13.36 1.00 0.04
CA ASN A 129 -13.33 1.90 1.17
C ASN A 129 -11.94 2.53 1.41
N PHE A 130 -11.23 2.86 0.33
CA PHE A 130 -9.86 3.40 0.35
C PHE A 130 -8.85 2.53 1.10
N GLY A 131 -9.12 1.22 1.21
CA GLY A 131 -8.28 0.28 1.96
C GLY A 131 -8.45 0.40 3.47
N MET A 132 -9.53 1.02 3.96
CA MET A 132 -9.90 1.06 5.38
C MET A 132 -10.86 -0.10 5.69
N PRO A 133 -10.39 -1.16 6.38
CA PRO A 133 -11.24 -2.31 6.64
C PRO A 133 -12.31 -1.99 7.68
N ARG A 134 -13.47 -2.60 7.48
CA ARG A 134 -14.54 -2.74 8.48
C ARG A 134 -14.25 -4.00 9.34
N PRO A 135 -15.04 -4.27 10.39
CA PRO A 135 -14.79 -5.41 11.27
C PRO A 135 -14.78 -6.74 10.52
N GLU A 136 -15.66 -6.89 9.54
CA GLU A 136 -15.68 -8.02 8.61
C GLU A 136 -14.36 -8.20 7.84
N GLY A 137 -13.66 -7.13 7.42
CA GLY A 137 -12.34 -7.26 6.79
C GLY A 137 -11.30 -7.92 7.69
N TYR A 138 -11.26 -7.54 8.97
CA TYR A 138 -10.36 -8.17 9.94
C TYR A 138 -10.74 -9.62 10.22
N ARG A 139 -12.04 -9.93 10.34
CA ARG A 139 -12.50 -11.32 10.50
C ARG A 139 -12.21 -12.18 9.26
N LYS A 140 -12.22 -11.60 8.05
CA LYS A 140 -11.77 -12.25 6.81
C LYS A 140 -10.30 -12.60 6.92
N ALA A 141 -9.46 -11.63 7.31
CA ALA A 141 -8.03 -11.85 7.52
C ALA A 141 -7.78 -13.00 8.53
N GLN A 142 -8.45 -12.97 9.70
CA GLN A 142 -8.35 -14.03 10.71
C GLN A 142 -8.70 -15.41 10.15
N ARG A 143 -9.81 -15.51 9.40
CA ARG A 143 -10.23 -16.78 8.76
C ARG A 143 -9.17 -17.29 7.78
N LEU A 144 -8.61 -16.42 6.96
CA LEU A 144 -7.57 -16.77 6.00
C LEU A 144 -6.30 -17.25 6.71
N MET A 145 -5.85 -16.52 7.73
CA MET A 145 -4.69 -16.92 8.54
C MET A 145 -4.88 -18.27 9.23
N LYS A 146 -6.04 -18.50 9.85
CA LYS A 146 -6.37 -19.80 10.45
C LYS A 146 -6.48 -20.93 9.42
N THR A 147 -6.88 -20.62 8.19
CA THR A 147 -6.84 -21.58 7.09
C THR A 147 -5.40 -21.90 6.71
N GLY A 148 -4.52 -20.89 6.61
CA GLY A 148 -3.09 -21.07 6.39
C GLY A 148 -2.45 -21.97 7.45
N GLU A 149 -2.67 -21.66 8.72
CA GLU A 149 -2.20 -22.45 9.87
C GLU A 149 -2.67 -23.91 9.81
N LYS A 150 -3.96 -24.14 9.54
CA LYS A 150 -4.53 -25.49 9.46
C LYS A 150 -3.81 -26.39 8.45
N PHE A 151 -3.28 -25.80 7.38
CA PHE A 151 -2.56 -26.53 6.33
C PHE A 151 -1.04 -26.34 6.41
N GLY A 152 -0.51 -25.75 7.49
CA GLY A 152 0.93 -25.52 7.67
C GLY A 152 1.53 -24.55 6.65
N LEU A 153 0.72 -23.62 6.11
CA LEU A 153 1.14 -22.68 5.08
C LEU A 153 1.71 -21.40 5.71
N PRO A 154 2.87 -20.90 5.24
CA PRO A 154 3.35 -19.59 5.63
C PRO A 154 2.37 -18.50 5.19
N VAL A 155 2.27 -17.44 5.99
CA VAL A 155 1.37 -16.31 5.77
C VAL A 155 2.18 -15.07 5.39
N PHE A 156 1.83 -14.45 4.27
CA PHE A 156 2.35 -13.16 3.84
C PHE A 156 1.26 -12.10 4.02
N THR A 157 1.57 -11.02 4.74
CA THR A 157 0.65 -9.90 4.91
C THR A 157 1.20 -8.60 4.32
N PHE A 158 0.34 -7.87 3.60
CA PHE A 158 0.67 -6.61 2.94
C PHE A 158 -0.14 -5.44 3.52
N ILE A 159 0.56 -4.47 4.08
CA ILE A 159 -0.05 -3.38 4.85
C ILE A 159 0.00 -2.07 4.07
N ASP A 160 -1.18 -1.55 3.76
CA ASP A 160 -1.40 -0.26 3.10
C ASP A 160 -2.79 0.30 3.45
N THR A 161 -2.91 0.81 4.67
CA THR A 161 -4.13 1.42 5.17
C THR A 161 -3.83 2.68 5.96
N MET A 162 -4.69 3.68 5.81
CA MET A 162 -4.68 4.86 6.67
C MET A 162 -5.29 4.57 8.06
N GLY A 163 -5.89 3.40 8.24
CA GLY A 163 -6.48 2.94 9.49
C GLY A 163 -7.77 2.15 9.28
N ALA A 164 -8.31 1.64 10.38
CA ALA A 164 -9.62 1.01 10.39
C ALA A 164 -10.71 2.03 10.05
N TYR A 165 -11.77 1.60 9.35
CA TYR A 165 -12.87 2.50 9.00
C TYR A 165 -13.61 3.01 10.25
N PRO A 166 -13.65 4.34 10.49
CA PRO A 166 -14.24 4.92 11.71
C PRO A 166 -15.73 5.26 11.49
N GLY A 167 -16.57 4.26 11.21
CA GLY A 167 -17.99 4.46 10.90
C GLY A 167 -18.94 3.81 11.91
N ILE A 168 -20.17 4.33 12.02
CA ILE A 168 -21.20 3.82 12.96
C ILE A 168 -21.40 2.32 12.81
N GLY A 169 -21.61 1.83 11.59
CA GLY A 169 -21.79 0.39 11.36
C GLY A 169 -20.55 -0.43 11.71
N ALA A 170 -19.34 0.12 11.63
CA ALA A 170 -18.14 -0.57 12.08
C ALA A 170 -18.12 -0.70 13.61
N GLU A 171 -18.49 0.36 14.33
CA GLU A 171 -18.61 0.33 15.79
C GLU A 171 -19.70 -0.65 16.26
N GLU A 172 -20.90 -0.61 15.67
CA GLU A 172 -22.01 -1.54 15.97
C GLU A 172 -21.63 -3.01 15.77
N ARG A 173 -20.71 -3.29 14.83
CA ARG A 173 -20.22 -4.64 14.51
C ARG A 173 -18.92 -5.00 15.21
N GLY A 174 -18.45 -4.17 16.15
CA GLY A 174 -17.30 -4.46 17.00
C GLY A 174 -15.95 -4.28 16.30
N GLN A 175 -15.65 -3.08 15.78
CA GLN A 175 -14.34 -2.75 15.18
C GLN A 175 -13.19 -2.99 16.16
N SER A 176 -13.31 -2.51 17.39
CA SER A 176 -12.31 -2.71 18.44
C SER A 176 -12.10 -4.19 18.79
N GLU A 177 -13.19 -4.97 18.87
CA GLU A 177 -13.12 -6.42 19.11
C GLU A 177 -12.42 -7.14 17.96
N ALA A 178 -12.78 -6.83 16.72
CA ALA A 178 -12.21 -7.47 15.55
C ALA A 178 -10.70 -7.20 15.44
N ILE A 179 -10.25 -5.98 15.73
CA ILE A 179 -8.82 -5.61 15.77
C ILE A 179 -8.11 -6.36 16.90
N GLY A 180 -8.64 -6.33 18.13
CA GLY A 180 -8.05 -7.00 19.27
C GLY A 180 -7.95 -8.52 19.08
N ALA A 181 -8.99 -9.14 18.55
CA ALA A 181 -9.03 -10.55 18.20
C ALA A 181 -8.02 -10.90 17.10
N SER A 182 -7.83 -10.04 16.10
CA SER A 182 -6.79 -10.26 15.09
C SER A 182 -5.39 -10.27 15.69
N ILE A 183 -5.06 -9.27 16.51
CA ILE A 183 -3.75 -9.17 17.17
C ILE A 183 -3.49 -10.41 18.03
N PHE A 184 -4.48 -10.82 18.83
CA PHE A 184 -4.39 -12.01 19.66
C PHE A 184 -4.21 -13.28 18.82
N ASN A 185 -5.02 -13.45 17.77
CA ASN A 185 -4.95 -14.61 16.89
C ASN A 185 -3.60 -14.73 16.19
N MET A 186 -3.07 -13.63 15.66
CA MET A 186 -1.77 -13.61 14.98
C MET A 186 -0.62 -13.98 15.91
N ALA A 187 -0.66 -13.51 17.17
CA ALA A 187 0.35 -13.86 18.17
C ALA A 187 0.37 -15.35 18.56
N GLN A 188 -0.68 -16.11 18.20
CA GLN A 188 -0.81 -17.54 18.49
C GLN A 188 -0.66 -18.43 17.26
N LEU A 189 -0.41 -17.87 16.07
CA LEU A 189 -0.28 -18.69 14.86
C LEU A 189 0.98 -19.56 14.94
N GLU A 190 0.86 -20.83 14.57
CA GLU A 190 1.95 -21.81 14.58
C GLU A 190 2.67 -21.94 13.23
N VAL A 191 2.46 -20.99 12.32
CA VAL A 191 3.09 -20.93 10.99
C VAL A 191 3.84 -19.62 10.81
N PRO A 192 4.91 -19.58 9.98
CA PRO A 192 5.65 -18.35 9.74
C PRO A 192 4.77 -17.23 9.17
N ILE A 193 4.89 -16.03 9.73
CA ILE A 193 4.20 -14.82 9.26
C ILE A 193 5.24 -13.78 8.84
N ILE A 194 5.14 -13.33 7.59
CA ILE A 194 5.97 -12.24 7.05
C ILE A 194 5.05 -11.07 6.73
N SER A 195 5.16 -10.00 7.52
CA SER A 195 4.37 -8.79 7.37
C SER A 195 5.18 -7.70 6.69
N THR A 196 4.64 -7.08 5.65
CA THR A 196 5.33 -6.03 4.90
C THR A 196 4.47 -4.77 4.81
N ILE A 197 4.96 -3.67 5.37
CA ILE A 197 4.36 -2.35 5.16
C ILE A 197 4.75 -1.86 3.76
N ILE A 198 3.80 -1.93 2.84
CA ILE A 198 4.00 -1.54 1.44
C ILE A 198 3.56 -0.11 1.16
N GLY A 199 2.75 0.51 2.02
CA GLY A 199 2.31 1.90 1.88
C GLY A 199 2.11 2.58 3.23
N GLU A 200 0.86 2.86 3.59
CA GLU A 200 0.51 3.41 4.90
C GLU A 200 0.32 2.31 5.95
N GLY A 201 0.98 2.44 7.11
CA GLY A 201 0.76 1.63 8.30
C GLY A 201 -0.05 2.41 9.34
N GLY A 202 -1.35 2.58 9.12
CA GLY A 202 -2.22 3.38 9.97
C GLY A 202 -2.71 2.67 11.23
N ALA A 203 -2.14 3.04 12.38
CA ALA A 203 -2.65 2.76 13.73
C ALA A 203 -3.00 1.27 13.98
N GLY A 204 -4.02 1.04 14.82
CA GLY A 204 -4.51 -0.31 15.15
C GLY A 204 -5.07 -1.08 13.96
N GLY A 205 -5.52 -0.38 12.90
CA GLY A 205 -6.03 -1.03 11.69
C GLY A 205 -4.93 -1.75 10.91
N ALA A 206 -3.77 -1.10 10.76
CA ALA A 206 -2.58 -1.75 10.24
C ALA A 206 -2.08 -2.86 11.17
N LEU A 207 -2.04 -2.59 12.49
CA LEU A 207 -1.56 -3.55 13.49
C LEU A 207 -2.35 -4.87 13.50
N ALA A 208 -3.64 -4.81 13.20
CA ALA A 208 -4.51 -5.99 13.11
C ALA A 208 -4.09 -7.01 12.04
N THR A 209 -3.12 -6.70 11.17
CA THR A 209 -2.63 -7.60 10.13
C THR A 209 -1.11 -7.60 9.98
N SER A 210 -0.37 -6.96 10.89
CA SER A 210 1.10 -6.81 10.79
C SER A 210 1.90 -7.50 11.90
N VAL A 211 1.22 -8.18 12.83
CA VAL A 211 1.90 -9.01 13.84
C VAL A 211 2.48 -10.23 13.13
N GLY A 212 3.81 -10.34 13.09
CA GLY A 212 4.45 -11.48 12.45
C GLY A 212 5.87 -11.72 12.96
N ASP A 213 6.45 -12.85 12.54
CA ASP A 213 7.83 -13.23 12.88
C ASP A 213 8.86 -12.29 12.25
N GLN A 214 8.53 -11.76 11.07
CA GLN A 214 9.32 -10.75 10.37
C GLN A 214 8.41 -9.59 9.96
N LEU A 215 8.82 -8.38 10.33
CA LEU A 215 8.19 -7.14 9.91
C LEU A 215 9.13 -6.37 8.99
N LEU A 216 8.73 -6.23 7.73
CA LEU A 216 9.45 -5.50 6.69
C LEU A 216 8.74 -4.17 6.42
N MET A 217 9.51 -3.16 6.04
CA MET A 217 9.01 -1.86 5.62
C MET A 217 9.69 -1.45 4.33
N LEU A 218 8.92 -1.06 3.32
CA LEU A 218 9.50 -0.45 2.13
C LEU A 218 10.11 0.91 2.50
N GLN A 219 11.19 1.29 1.80
CA GLN A 219 11.99 2.49 2.09
C GLN A 219 11.15 3.77 2.26
N TYR A 220 10.07 3.90 1.48
CA TYR A 220 9.16 5.05 1.51
C TYR A 220 7.76 4.66 1.99
N SER A 221 7.65 3.67 2.87
CA SER A 221 6.44 3.37 3.63
C SER A 221 6.46 4.09 4.97
N ILE A 222 5.31 4.19 5.63
CA ILE A 222 5.19 4.82 6.94
C ILE A 222 4.47 3.89 7.91
N TYR A 223 4.76 4.01 9.21
CA TYR A 223 4.02 3.30 10.25
C TYR A 223 3.85 4.23 11.45
N SER A 224 2.61 4.54 11.84
CA SER A 224 2.33 5.45 12.95
C SER A 224 1.10 5.03 13.77
N VAL A 225 1.08 5.44 15.05
CA VAL A 225 -0.06 5.22 15.96
C VAL A 225 -1.26 6.11 15.64
N ILE A 226 -1.02 7.25 14.98
CA ILE A 226 -2.01 8.23 14.54
C ILE A 226 -1.47 8.92 13.28
N SER A 227 -2.35 9.36 12.37
CA SER A 227 -1.92 10.14 11.21
C SER A 227 -1.35 11.50 11.66
N PRO A 228 -0.38 12.08 10.91
CA PRO A 228 0.11 13.42 11.18
C PRO A 228 -1.04 14.46 11.26
N GLU A 229 -2.01 14.36 10.34
CA GLU A 229 -3.18 15.25 10.29
C GLU A 229 -4.14 15.04 11.48
N GLY A 230 -4.19 13.83 12.05
CA GLY A 230 -4.95 13.55 13.27
C GLY A 230 -4.23 14.03 14.53
N CYS A 231 -2.89 13.94 14.55
CA CYS A 231 -2.06 14.36 15.67
C CYS A 231 -1.97 15.88 15.80
N ALA A 232 -1.86 16.58 14.67
CA ALA A 232 -1.70 18.03 14.57
C ALA A 232 -2.72 18.83 15.42
N PRO A 233 -4.04 18.65 15.24
CA PRO A 233 -5.05 19.38 16.01
C PRO A 233 -5.09 19.00 17.49
N ILE A 234 -4.64 17.80 17.88
CA ILE A 234 -4.63 17.36 19.28
C ILE A 234 -3.51 18.04 20.06
N LEU A 235 -2.28 17.99 19.53
CA LEU A 235 -1.11 18.49 20.24
C LEU A 235 -0.88 19.99 20.02
N TRP A 236 -1.19 20.49 18.82
CA TRP A 236 -0.90 21.88 18.44
C TRP A 236 -2.14 22.73 18.19
N LYS A 237 -3.36 22.16 18.31
CA LYS A 237 -4.63 22.89 18.10
C LYS A 237 -4.78 23.51 16.71
N THR A 238 -4.04 23.01 15.73
CA THR A 238 -4.13 23.40 14.31
C THR A 238 -3.76 22.21 13.41
N SER A 239 -4.41 22.10 12.26
CA SER A 239 -4.09 21.10 11.23
C SER A 239 -2.87 21.48 10.38
N GLU A 240 -2.46 22.75 10.39
CA GLU A 240 -1.35 23.26 9.57
C GLU A 240 0.01 22.68 9.99
N ARG A 241 0.13 22.18 11.22
CA ARG A 241 1.36 21.57 11.75
C ARG A 241 1.47 20.06 11.48
N ALA A 242 0.72 19.56 10.51
CA ALA A 242 0.85 18.16 10.07
C ALA A 242 2.12 17.91 9.24
N ALA A 243 2.55 18.91 8.45
CA ALA A 243 3.78 18.92 7.66
C ALA A 243 4.94 19.53 8.46
#